data_AF-A0A511JBL7-F1
#
_entry.id   AF-A0A511JBL7-F1
#
_cell.length_a   1.000
_cell.length_b   1.000
_cell.length_c   1.000
_cell.angle_alpha   90.00
_cell.angle_beta   90.00
_cell.angle_gamma   90.00
#
_symmetry.space_group_name_H-M   'P 1'
#
loop_
_entity.id
_entity.type
_entity.pdbx_description
1 polymer ?
#
loop_
_entity_poly.entity_id
_entity_poly.type
_entity_poly.pdbx_seq_one_letter_code
_entity_poly.pdbx_strand_id
1 'polypeptide(L)'
;MSLAVQPQLLPPAQLDALDRSTADQLLTEWGHYLGPCRRPFGVEAWGLFVAGKPVSLAVSASIVSSTVAAYARGEVVELARLCSAPSAAWATRVMLRLWREACPWSYWPVRAAVAYSASDRHEGRIYRFDGWRHAADSAGSSGGGQWTAPRGEGHAARGPKRVWVYDYEGGRR
;
A
#
# COMPACT_ATOMS: atom_id res chain seq x y z
N MET A 1 13.85 22.52 -34.74
CA MET A 1 12.64 22.92 -33.98
C MET A 1 13.00 22.94 -32.51
N SER A 2 13.06 24.11 -31.89
CA SER A 2 13.32 24.23 -30.44
C SER A 2 11.99 24.13 -29.71
N LEU A 3 11.84 23.14 -28.83
CA LEU A 3 10.68 23.03 -27.94
C LEU A 3 10.89 23.98 -26.77
N ALA A 4 10.26 25.15 -26.83
CA ALA A 4 10.17 26.03 -25.68
C ALA A 4 9.25 25.38 -24.64
N VAL A 5 9.82 24.82 -23.58
CA VAL A 5 9.06 24.36 -22.41
C VAL A 5 8.66 25.60 -21.61
N GLN A 6 7.35 25.88 -21.53
CA GLN A 6 6.86 26.92 -20.64
C GLN A 6 7.05 26.48 -19.18
N PRO A 7 7.59 27.33 -18.31
CA PRO A 7 7.72 27.00 -16.89
C PRO A 7 6.32 26.88 -16.28
N GLN A 8 5.98 25.69 -15.79
CA GLN A 8 4.81 25.52 -14.93
C GLN A 8 5.20 25.82 -13.48
N LEU A 9 4.32 26.54 -12.76
CA LEU A 9 4.50 26.87 -11.34
C LEU A 9 4.48 25.63 -10.42
N LEU A 10 3.88 24.53 -10.87
CA LEU A 10 3.81 23.24 -10.17
C LEU A 10 4.07 22.10 -11.15
N PRO A 11 4.68 20.99 -10.72
CA PRO A 11 4.82 19.81 -11.55
C PRO A 11 3.42 19.24 -11.89
N PRO A 12 3.22 18.68 -13.10
CA PRO A 12 1.93 18.13 -13.51
C PRO A 12 1.51 16.93 -12.65
N ALA A 13 2.47 16.20 -12.09
CA ALA A 13 2.24 15.15 -11.09
C ALA A 13 3.33 15.16 -10.02
N GLN A 14 2.95 14.81 -8.78
CA GLN A 14 3.83 14.78 -7.62
C GLN A 14 3.53 13.58 -6.73
N LEU A 15 4.56 13.00 -6.13
CA LEU A 15 4.44 11.97 -5.10
C LEU A 15 4.97 12.56 -3.80
N ASP A 16 4.10 12.69 -2.80
CA ASP A 16 4.47 13.30 -1.51
C ASP A 16 4.05 12.46 -0.33
N ALA A 17 4.75 12.66 0.79
CA ALA A 17 4.31 12.17 2.07
C ALA A 17 3.01 12.89 2.48
N LEU A 18 2.07 12.12 3.03
CA LEU A 18 0.85 12.63 3.65
C LEU A 18 0.95 12.49 5.15
N ASP A 19 0.46 13.49 5.88
CA ASP A 19 0.17 13.28 7.28
C ASP A 19 -0.97 12.24 7.44
N ARG A 20 -1.01 11.63 8.62
CA ARG A 20 -1.98 10.57 8.93
C ARG A 20 -3.43 11.05 8.84
N SER A 21 -3.70 12.27 9.27
CA SER A 21 -5.07 12.79 9.33
C SER A 21 -5.65 12.98 7.92
N THR A 22 -4.83 13.50 7.01
CA THR A 22 -5.16 13.67 5.60
C THR A 22 -5.37 12.31 4.91
N ALA A 23 -4.46 11.35 5.13
CA ALA A 23 -4.60 10.01 4.57
C ALA A 23 -5.88 9.30 5.06
N ASP A 24 -6.20 9.42 6.36
CA ASP A 24 -7.41 8.84 6.94
C ASP A 24 -8.70 9.48 6.39
N GLN A 25 -8.69 10.80 6.17
CA GLN A 25 -9.80 11.52 5.54
C GLN A 25 -10.02 11.03 4.12
N LEU A 26 -8.97 10.98 3.29
CA LEU A 26 -9.05 10.51 1.90
C LEU A 26 -9.50 9.05 1.81
N LEU A 27 -9.00 8.17 2.69
CA LEU A 27 -9.44 6.76 2.75
C LEU A 27 -10.94 6.64 3.05
N THR A 28 -11.46 7.52 3.90
CA THR A 28 -12.88 7.54 4.27
C THR A 28 -13.71 8.10 3.11
N GLU A 29 -13.31 9.24 2.57
CA GLU A 29 -13.99 9.93 1.46
C GLU A 29 -14.05 9.08 0.20
N TRP A 30 -12.94 8.42 -0.16
CA TRP A 30 -12.87 7.55 -1.34
C TRP A 30 -13.41 6.14 -1.10
N GLY A 31 -13.89 5.86 0.12
CA GLY A 31 -14.58 4.61 0.43
C GLY A 31 -13.67 3.38 0.47
N HIS A 32 -12.42 3.51 0.92
CA HIS A 32 -11.57 2.34 1.11
C HIS A 32 -12.21 1.40 2.14
N TYR A 33 -12.37 0.13 1.80
CA TYR A 33 -13.19 -0.79 2.57
C TYR A 33 -12.69 -1.12 3.98
N LEU A 34 -11.40 -0.94 4.24
CA LEU A 34 -10.81 -1.05 5.58
C LEU A 34 -10.76 0.28 6.33
N GLY A 35 -11.21 1.37 5.69
CA GLY A 35 -11.15 2.73 6.19
C GLY A 35 -9.72 3.16 6.59
N PRO A 36 -9.63 4.12 7.54
CA PRO A 36 -8.40 4.60 8.14
C PRO A 36 -7.40 3.50 8.58
N CYS A 37 -6.10 3.82 8.59
CA CYS A 37 -5.08 2.87 9.04
C CYS A 37 -4.84 3.00 10.55
N ARG A 38 -5.05 1.91 11.28
CA ARG A 38 -4.91 1.83 12.76
C ARG A 38 -3.82 0.84 13.18
N ARG A 39 -2.86 0.56 12.31
CA ARG A 39 -1.73 -0.34 12.63
C ARG A 39 -0.84 0.31 13.70
N PRO A 40 -0.29 -0.48 14.63
CA PRO A 40 0.45 0.07 15.76
C PRO A 40 1.85 0.60 15.42
N PHE A 41 2.44 0.22 14.28
CA PHE A 41 3.83 0.54 13.95
C PHE A 41 4.05 0.84 12.47
N GLY A 42 5.02 1.71 12.21
CA GLY A 42 5.57 1.98 10.87
C GLY A 42 4.56 2.53 9.87
N VAL A 43 3.59 3.34 10.32
CA VAL A 43 2.57 3.90 9.43
C VAL A 43 3.10 5.15 8.74
N GLU A 44 3.30 5.07 7.43
CA GLU A 44 3.57 6.23 6.57
C GLU A 44 2.58 6.23 5.41
N ALA A 45 2.08 7.40 5.06
CA ALA A 45 1.15 7.57 3.96
C ALA A 45 1.81 8.41 2.85
N TRP A 46 1.49 8.07 1.61
CA TRP A 46 2.00 8.72 0.41
C TRP A 46 0.85 9.01 -0.53
N GLY A 47 0.84 10.20 -1.13
CA GLY A 47 -0.18 10.68 -2.05
C GLY A 47 0.40 10.94 -3.43
N LEU A 48 -0.32 10.48 -4.47
CA LEU A 48 -0.11 10.90 -5.84
C LEU A 48 -1.04 12.08 -6.13
N PHE A 49 -0.46 13.20 -6.52
CA PHE A 49 -1.15 14.42 -6.90
C PHE A 49 -1.04 14.64 -8.39
N VAL A 50 -2.12 15.09 -9.03
CA VAL A 50 -2.16 15.52 -10.44
C VAL A 50 -2.81 16.89 -10.49
N ALA A 51 -2.11 17.86 -11.10
CA ALA A 51 -2.54 19.26 -11.09
C ALA A 51 -2.91 19.77 -9.68
N GLY A 52 -2.10 19.40 -8.68
CA GLY A 52 -2.29 19.79 -7.28
C GLY A 52 -3.42 19.06 -6.53
N LYS A 53 -4.15 18.13 -7.17
CA LYS A 53 -5.24 17.37 -6.52
C LYS A 53 -4.81 15.95 -6.19
N PRO A 54 -5.11 15.43 -4.99
CA PRO A 54 -4.82 14.04 -4.66
C PRO A 54 -5.72 13.13 -5.51
N VAL A 55 -5.11 12.18 -6.22
CA VAL A 55 -5.81 11.21 -7.08
C VAL A 55 -5.67 9.78 -6.60
N SER A 56 -4.60 9.48 -5.85
CA SER A 56 -4.36 8.17 -5.27
C SER A 56 -3.49 8.28 -4.03
N LEU A 57 -3.55 7.27 -3.18
CA LEU A 57 -2.70 7.15 -2.00
C LEU A 57 -2.35 5.70 -1.71
N ALA A 58 -1.23 5.53 -1.03
CA ALA A 58 -0.77 4.27 -0.47
C ALA A 58 -0.38 4.49 1.00
N VAL A 59 -0.70 3.53 1.85
CA VAL A 59 -0.27 3.54 3.25
C VAL A 59 0.59 2.31 3.49
N SER A 60 1.81 2.58 3.94
CA SER A 60 2.77 1.59 4.43
C SER A 60 2.48 1.27 5.90
N ALA A 61 2.70 0.03 6.31
CA ALA A 61 2.75 -0.34 7.73
C ALA A 61 3.71 -1.51 7.96
N SER A 62 4.08 -1.72 9.23
CA SER A 62 4.67 -2.99 9.65
C SER A 62 3.65 -4.12 9.55
N ILE A 63 4.09 -5.32 9.14
CA ILE A 63 3.30 -6.55 9.35
C ILE A 63 3.02 -6.78 10.85
N VAL A 64 1.87 -7.36 11.19
CA VAL A 64 1.55 -7.74 12.59
C VAL A 64 2.31 -9.00 12.98
N SER A 65 2.41 -9.97 12.07
CA SER A 65 3.14 -11.22 12.30
C SER A 65 4.64 -10.97 12.51
N SER A 66 5.35 -11.91 13.13
CA SER A 66 6.82 -11.87 13.23
C SER A 66 7.48 -12.12 11.87
N THR A 67 6.82 -12.89 10.99
CA THR A 67 7.30 -13.24 9.66
C THR A 67 6.19 -13.23 8.60
N VAL A 68 6.59 -13.14 7.34
CA VAL A 68 5.73 -13.30 6.16
C VAL A 68 6.56 -13.84 4.99
N ALA A 69 6.11 -14.91 4.33
CA ALA A 69 6.74 -15.44 3.12
C ALA A 69 8.28 -15.60 3.21
N ALA A 70 8.75 -16.16 4.33
CA ALA A 70 10.16 -16.36 4.70
C ALA A 70 10.97 -15.10 5.08
N TYR A 71 10.35 -13.91 5.09
CA TYR A 71 10.94 -12.69 5.60
C TYR A 71 10.55 -12.42 7.05
N ALA A 72 11.47 -11.87 7.84
CA ALA A 72 11.17 -11.29 9.13
C ALA A 72 10.47 -9.93 8.97
N ARG A 73 9.72 -9.52 10.00
CA ARG A 73 9.03 -8.22 10.05
C ARG A 73 9.95 -7.05 9.70
N GLY A 74 11.15 -7.03 10.27
CA GLY A 74 12.16 -5.98 10.07
C GLY A 74 12.80 -5.97 8.68
N GLU A 75 12.37 -6.85 7.76
CA GLU A 75 12.88 -6.94 6.40
C GLU A 75 11.83 -6.54 5.36
N VAL A 76 10.58 -6.26 5.79
CA VAL A 76 9.48 -6.01 4.87
C VAL A 76 8.74 -4.72 5.14
N VAL A 77 8.14 -4.15 4.10
CA VAL A 77 7.11 -3.13 4.23
C VAL A 77 5.78 -3.66 3.70
N GLU A 78 4.70 -3.50 4.48
CA GLU A 78 3.36 -3.89 4.04
C GLU A 78 2.65 -2.72 3.36
N LEU A 79 2.09 -2.96 2.18
CA LEU A 79 1.06 -2.12 1.59
C LEU A 79 -0.26 -2.33 2.37
N ALA A 80 -0.45 -1.54 3.42
CA ALA A 80 -1.60 -1.65 4.31
C ALA A 80 -2.86 -1.06 3.68
N ARG A 81 -2.74 -0.03 2.84
CA ARG A 81 -3.83 0.58 2.08
C ARG A 81 -3.35 0.99 0.70
N LEU A 82 -4.22 0.85 -0.29
CA LEU A 82 -4.06 1.42 -1.62
C LEU A 82 -5.44 1.87 -2.07
N CYS A 83 -5.59 3.16 -2.37
CA CYS A 83 -6.89 3.72 -2.73
C CYS A 83 -6.70 4.85 -3.73
N SER A 84 -7.61 4.94 -4.69
CA SER A 84 -7.70 6.07 -5.60
C SER A 84 -9.06 6.72 -5.47
N ALA A 85 -9.11 8.03 -5.72
CA ALA A 85 -10.40 8.72 -5.87
C ALA A 85 -11.25 7.96 -6.91
N PRO A 86 -12.58 7.85 -6.72
CA PRO A 86 -13.44 7.13 -7.66
C PRO A 86 -13.30 7.61 -9.12
N SER A 87 -13.13 8.93 -9.32
CA SER A 87 -12.90 9.55 -10.63
C SER A 87 -11.50 9.31 -11.22
N ALA A 88 -10.57 8.77 -10.43
CA ALA A 88 -9.18 8.53 -10.80
C ALA A 88 -8.76 7.06 -10.60
N ALA A 89 -9.68 6.11 -10.81
CA ALA A 89 -9.40 4.67 -10.63
C ALA A 89 -8.16 4.18 -11.40
N TRP A 90 -7.84 4.80 -12.53
CA TRP A 90 -6.63 4.55 -13.34
C TRP A 90 -5.32 4.70 -12.53
N ALA A 91 -5.31 5.59 -11.53
CA ALA A 91 -4.12 5.94 -10.77
C ALA A 91 -3.67 4.83 -9.82
N THR A 92 -4.53 3.84 -9.54
CA THR A 92 -4.25 2.77 -8.56
C THR A 92 -2.98 1.98 -8.92
N ARG A 93 -2.80 1.62 -10.20
CA ARG A 93 -1.61 0.89 -10.66
C ARG A 93 -0.36 1.78 -10.66
N VAL A 94 -0.54 3.04 -11.03
CA VAL A 94 0.55 4.04 -11.03
C VAL A 94 1.05 4.25 -9.61
N MET A 95 0.13 4.48 -8.66
CA MET A 95 0.46 4.64 -7.26
C MET A 95 1.10 3.39 -6.66
N LEU A 96 0.64 2.18 -7.01
CA LEU A 96 1.29 0.94 -6.58
C LEU A 96 2.76 0.88 -7.02
N ARG A 97 3.04 1.25 -8.28
CA ARG A 97 4.41 1.27 -8.80
C ARG A 97 5.23 2.35 -8.13
N LEU A 98 4.72 3.58 -8.04
CA LEU A 98 5.42 4.70 -7.39
C LEU A 98 5.71 4.40 -5.91
N TRP A 99 4.72 3.88 -5.18
CA TRP A 99 4.88 3.50 -3.78
C TRP A 99 6.05 2.53 -3.59
N ARG A 100 6.14 1.53 -4.46
CA ARG A 100 7.17 0.51 -4.35
C ARG A 100 8.56 1.00 -4.75
N GLU A 101 8.66 1.85 -5.77
CA GLU A 101 9.94 2.20 -6.38
C GLU A 101 10.52 3.51 -5.83
N ALA A 102 9.67 4.42 -5.34
CA ALA A 102 10.06 5.80 -5.08
C ALA A 102 9.79 6.27 -3.64
N CYS A 103 9.03 5.54 -2.82
CA CYS A 103 8.78 5.95 -1.44
C CYS A 103 9.95 5.57 -0.51
N PRO A 104 10.62 6.53 0.14
CA PRO A 104 11.67 6.25 1.12
C PRO A 104 11.06 5.95 2.49
N TRP A 105 10.89 4.66 2.82
CA TRP A 105 10.43 4.25 4.14
C TRP A 105 11.48 4.50 5.23
N SER A 106 11.07 5.06 6.37
CA SER A 106 12.00 5.48 7.43
C SER A 106 12.35 4.41 8.48
N TYR A 107 11.75 3.22 8.44
CA TYR A 107 11.80 2.26 9.56
C TYR A 107 13.06 1.36 9.58
N TRP A 108 13.28 0.56 8.54
CA TRP A 108 14.34 -0.46 8.47
C TRP A 108 14.76 -0.71 7.01
N PRO A 109 15.93 -1.32 6.76
CA PRO A 109 16.36 -1.67 5.40
C PRO A 109 15.44 -2.72 4.80
N VAL A 110 14.41 -2.26 4.09
CA VAL A 110 13.42 -3.11 3.43
C VAL A 110 14.10 -3.95 2.34
N ARG A 111 13.93 -5.28 2.43
CA ARG A 111 14.37 -6.29 1.46
C ARG A 111 13.24 -6.73 0.53
N ALA A 112 11.99 -6.65 1.00
CA ALA A 112 10.82 -6.95 0.19
C ALA A 112 9.61 -6.07 0.54
N ALA A 113 8.76 -5.80 -0.46
CA ALA A 113 7.42 -5.25 -0.23
C ALA A 113 6.40 -6.40 -0.19
N VAL A 114 5.40 -6.28 0.70
CA VAL A 114 4.34 -7.28 0.84
C VAL A 114 2.97 -6.64 0.74
N ALA A 115 2.04 -7.35 0.14
CA ALA A 115 0.65 -6.93 0.05
C ALA A 115 -0.29 -8.11 0.29
N TYR A 116 -1.39 -7.85 1.00
CA TYR A 116 -2.45 -8.82 1.20
C TYR A 116 -3.65 -8.46 0.32
N SER A 117 -4.18 -9.43 -0.43
CA SER A 117 -5.49 -9.30 -1.07
C SER A 117 -6.50 -10.16 -0.32
N ALA A 118 -7.60 -9.57 0.10
CA ALA A 118 -8.72 -10.32 0.69
C ALA A 118 -9.34 -11.19 -0.41
N SER A 119 -9.23 -12.52 -0.26
CA SER A 119 -9.52 -13.47 -1.34
C SER A 119 -10.99 -13.47 -1.76
N ASP A 120 -11.88 -13.07 -0.85
CA ASP A 120 -13.31 -12.87 -1.05
C ASP A 120 -13.64 -11.60 -1.86
N ARG A 121 -12.76 -10.60 -1.86
CA ARG A 121 -13.00 -9.31 -2.54
C ARG A 121 -12.29 -9.20 -3.88
N HIS A 122 -11.05 -9.66 -3.97
CA HIS A 122 -10.31 -9.62 -5.23
C HIS A 122 -9.16 -10.62 -5.23
N GLU A 123 -8.91 -11.20 -6.41
CA GLU A 123 -7.86 -12.21 -6.61
C GLU A 123 -6.42 -11.66 -6.58
N GLY A 124 -6.23 -10.36 -6.29
CA GLY A 124 -4.92 -9.71 -6.35
C GLY A 124 -4.41 -9.43 -7.78
N ARG A 125 -5.30 -9.28 -8.77
CA ARG A 125 -4.92 -9.08 -10.19
C ARG A 125 -3.94 -7.91 -10.42
N ILE A 126 -4.02 -6.87 -9.59
CA ILE A 126 -3.12 -5.71 -9.65
C ILE A 126 -1.65 -6.07 -9.40
N TYR A 127 -1.40 -7.13 -8.62
CA TYR A 127 -0.05 -7.60 -8.29
C TYR A 127 0.50 -8.58 -9.33
N ARG A 128 -0.31 -9.15 -10.22
CA ARG A 128 0.18 -10.16 -11.20
C ARG A 128 1.22 -9.64 -12.19
N PHE A 129 1.36 -8.32 -12.28
CA PHE A 129 2.30 -7.64 -13.16
C PHE A 129 3.38 -6.96 -12.32
N ASP A 130 4.41 -6.42 -12.96
CA ASP A 130 5.42 -5.61 -12.26
C ASP A 130 6.25 -6.35 -11.21
N GLY A 131 6.50 -7.64 -11.43
CA GLY A 131 7.51 -8.42 -10.69
C GLY A 131 7.06 -8.97 -9.33
N TRP A 132 5.78 -8.87 -8.96
CA TRP A 132 5.33 -9.54 -7.74
C TRP A 132 5.20 -11.05 -7.93
N ARG A 133 5.58 -11.75 -6.87
CA ARG A 133 5.41 -13.18 -6.65
C ARG A 133 4.20 -13.44 -5.78
N HIS A 134 3.36 -14.38 -6.18
CA HIS A 134 2.35 -14.95 -5.29
C HIS A 134 3.02 -15.91 -4.30
N ALA A 135 2.88 -15.67 -3.00
CA ALA A 135 3.57 -16.42 -1.97
C ALA A 135 2.69 -17.42 -1.20
N ALA A 136 1.40 -17.11 -1.00
CA ALA A 136 0.47 -17.98 -0.27
C ALA A 136 -1.00 -17.59 -0.52
N ASP A 137 -1.91 -18.58 -0.52
CA ASP A 137 -3.37 -18.39 -0.70
C ASP A 137 -4.16 -18.21 0.60
N SER A 138 -3.57 -18.55 1.75
CA SER A 138 -4.25 -18.61 3.05
C SER A 138 -3.41 -17.97 4.14
N ALA A 139 -3.02 -16.73 3.93
CA ALA A 139 -2.41 -15.93 4.98
C ALA A 139 -3.48 -15.07 5.66
N GLY A 140 -3.65 -15.24 6.97
CA GLY A 140 -4.63 -14.46 7.69
C GLY A 140 -4.71 -14.92 9.12
N SER A 141 -4.58 -13.97 10.05
CA SER A 141 -4.92 -14.18 11.45
C SER A 141 -6.34 -13.64 11.69
N SER A 142 -7.11 -14.33 12.53
CA SER A 142 -8.38 -13.86 13.08
C SER A 142 -8.23 -12.68 14.06
N GLY A 143 -7.01 -12.14 14.25
CA GLY A 143 -6.69 -11.24 15.36
C GLY A 143 -6.51 -12.01 16.66
N GLY A 144 -6.45 -11.31 17.79
CA GLY A 144 -6.37 -11.91 19.14
C GLY A 144 -4.97 -12.20 19.67
N GLY A 145 -3.92 -11.81 18.94
CA GLY A 145 -2.55 -11.81 19.47
C GLY A 145 -2.24 -10.55 20.29
N GLN A 146 -1.02 -10.46 20.83
CA GLN A 146 -0.54 -9.35 21.68
C GLN A 146 -0.82 -7.94 21.12
N TRP A 147 -0.90 -7.79 19.79
CA TRP A 147 -0.96 -6.48 19.11
C TRP A 147 -2.31 -6.16 18.48
N THR A 148 -3.28 -7.09 18.48
CA THR A 148 -4.58 -6.88 17.82
C THR A 148 -5.69 -7.57 18.57
N ALA A 149 -6.80 -6.88 18.79
CA ALA A 149 -8.02 -7.50 19.31
C ALA A 149 -8.52 -8.63 18.38
N PRO A 150 -9.25 -9.64 18.92
CA PRO A 150 -9.96 -10.60 18.10
C PRO A 150 -10.92 -9.89 17.13
N ARG A 151 -10.98 -10.37 15.87
CA ARG A 151 -11.91 -9.85 14.88
C ARG A 151 -13.24 -10.58 15.00
N GLY A 152 -14.29 -9.84 15.33
CA GLY A 152 -15.65 -10.35 15.36
C GLY A 152 -16.17 -10.78 13.99
N GLU A 153 -17.32 -11.44 13.99
CA GLU A 153 -18.06 -11.77 12.78
C GLU A 153 -18.40 -10.49 11.98
N GLY A 154 -18.31 -10.54 10.65
CA GLY A 154 -18.53 -9.39 9.78
C GLY A 154 -17.38 -8.37 9.68
N HIS A 155 -16.27 -8.52 10.41
CA HIS A 155 -15.15 -7.58 10.30
C HIS A 155 -14.51 -7.60 8.91
N ALA A 156 -14.40 -6.44 8.24
CA ALA A 156 -13.96 -6.31 6.84
C ALA A 156 -12.55 -6.85 6.52
N ALA A 157 -11.72 -7.07 7.53
CA ALA A 157 -10.38 -7.68 7.42
C ALA A 157 -10.31 -9.19 7.81
N ARG A 158 -11.46 -9.84 8.06
CA ARG A 158 -11.59 -11.28 8.34
C ARG A 158 -11.58 -12.06 7.02
N GLY A 159 -11.23 -13.33 7.08
CA GLY A 159 -11.22 -14.24 5.92
C GLY A 159 -9.82 -14.57 5.40
N PRO A 160 -9.73 -15.53 4.47
CA PRO A 160 -8.47 -15.90 3.83
C PRO A 160 -7.93 -14.73 3.02
N LYS A 161 -6.60 -14.56 3.03
CA LYS A 161 -5.93 -13.57 2.20
C LYS A 161 -4.83 -14.23 1.41
N ARG A 162 -4.61 -13.73 0.21
CA ARG A 162 -3.42 -14.05 -0.57
C ARG A 162 -2.30 -13.08 -0.22
N VAL A 163 -1.07 -13.59 -0.19
CA VAL A 163 0.15 -12.79 0.00
C VAL A 163 0.86 -12.63 -1.32
N TRP A 164 1.19 -11.39 -1.62
CA TRP A 164 2.02 -10.99 -2.74
C TRP A 164 3.30 -10.39 -2.19
N VAL A 165 4.43 -10.77 -2.78
CA VAL A 165 5.76 -10.30 -2.39
C VAL A 165 6.46 -9.73 -3.59
N TYR A 166 7.12 -8.58 -3.44
CA TYR A 166 8.07 -8.06 -4.40
C TYR A 166 9.44 -8.03 -3.75
N ASP A 167 10.38 -8.78 -4.32
CA ASP A 167 11.72 -8.98 -3.77
C ASP A 167 12.68 -7.91 -4.37
N TYR A 168 13.18 -6.98 -3.55
CA TYR A 168 14.11 -5.92 -4.04
C TYR A 168 15.50 -6.46 -4.36
N GLU A 169 15.91 -7.55 -3.72
CA GLU A 169 17.21 -8.19 -3.97
C GLU A 169 17.24 -8.98 -5.29
N GLY A 170 16.08 -9.37 -5.82
CA GLY A 170 15.95 -10.18 -7.04
C GLY A 170 15.60 -9.38 -8.30
N GLY A 171 15.36 -8.07 -8.20
CA GLY A 171 14.83 -7.31 -9.33
C GLY A 171 14.86 -5.80 -9.20
N ARG A 172 16.08 -5.21 -9.19
CA ARG A 172 16.42 -3.78 -9.36
C ARG A 172 15.79 -2.80 -8.35
N ARG A 173 16.67 -2.00 -7.71
CA ARG A 173 16.33 -0.65 -7.26
C ARG A 173 16.37 0.30 -8.46
#